data_AF-V5K4Y8-F1
#
_entry.id   AF-V5K4Y8-F1
#
_cell.length_a   1.000
_cell.length_b   1.000
_cell.length_c   1.000
_cell.angle_alpha   90.00
_cell.angle_beta   90.00
_cell.angle_gamma   90.00
#
_symmetry.space_group_name_H-M   'P 1'
#
loop_
_entity.id
_entity.type
_entity.pdbx_description
1 polymer ?
#
loop_
_entity_poly.entity_id
_entity_poly.type
_entity_poly.pdbx_seq_one_letter_code
_entity_poly.pdbx_strand_id
1 'polypeptide(L)'
;LLLLTVSIYLVYRYLTRNHTYWKDRGVPFEEPVFLAGNLWDVFTGKRQIGKHLGHLYSKYPRDTPYFGIYIMGRPYLVLRNPEIIKSVTIRDFSNFDDRTFACDVNADPMTGNSLFIMRNPDWKNIRNKLTPIFTSGKLKMMINIMKKCSKEMQTYLGGFDGQVVEVKEVAAKYMTDL
;
A
#
# COMPACT_ATOMS: atom_id res chain seq x y z
N LEU A 1 -41.31 -14.63 -5.62
CA LEU A 1 -40.94 -13.32 -6.20
C LEU A 1 -40.73 -12.23 -5.14
N LEU A 2 -41.71 -11.93 -4.27
CA LEU A 2 -41.58 -10.91 -3.21
C LEU A 2 -40.37 -11.09 -2.27
N LEU A 3 -40.14 -12.32 -1.78
CA LEU A 3 -38.98 -12.60 -0.93
C LEU A 3 -37.64 -12.37 -1.65
N LEU A 4 -37.56 -12.75 -2.93
CA LEU A 4 -36.37 -12.54 -3.75
C LEU A 4 -36.11 -11.05 -3.97
N THR A 5 -37.14 -10.27 -4.29
CA THR A 5 -37.02 -8.81 -4.49
C THR A 5 -36.63 -8.10 -3.21
N VAL A 6 -37.21 -8.49 -2.05
CA VAL A 6 -36.85 -7.91 -0.75
C VAL A 6 -35.40 -8.28 -0.39
N SER A 7 -34.99 -9.53 -0.59
CA SER A 7 -33.60 -9.94 -0.35
C SER A 7 -32.60 -9.18 -1.21
N ILE A 8 -32.87 -9.00 -2.51
CA ILE A 8 -32.01 -8.20 -3.41
C ILE A 8 -31.94 -6.75 -2.94
N TYR A 9 -33.07 -6.15 -2.56
CA TYR A 9 -33.10 -4.78 -2.05
C TYR A 9 -32.29 -4.63 -0.75
N LEU A 10 -32.44 -5.56 0.20
CA LEU A 10 -31.68 -5.54 1.46
C LEU A 10 -30.18 -5.70 1.22
N VAL A 11 -29.79 -6.63 0.33
CA VAL A 11 -28.39 -6.81 -0.08
C VAL A 11 -27.84 -5.54 -0.74
N TYR A 12 -28.58 -4.95 -1.67
CA TYR A 12 -28.21 -3.70 -2.31
C TYR A 12 -28.00 -2.57 -1.30
N ARG A 13 -28.94 -2.39 -0.36
CA ARG A 13 -28.86 -1.38 0.70
C ARG A 13 -27.68 -1.63 1.65
N TYR A 14 -27.42 -2.89 1.99
CA TYR A 14 -26.28 -3.26 2.83
C TYR A 14 -24.94 -2.92 2.16
N LEU A 15 -24.80 -3.29 0.89
CA LEU A 15 -23.57 -3.05 0.12
C LEU A 15 -23.32 -1.57 -0.16
N THR A 16 -24.38 -0.80 -0.38
CA THR A 16 -24.30 0.64 -0.71
C THR A 16 -24.39 1.56 0.51
N ARG A 17 -24.54 1.01 1.73
CA ARG A 17 -24.78 1.79 2.96
C ARG A 17 -23.77 2.91 3.20
N ASN A 18 -22.52 2.72 2.80
CA ASN A 18 -21.45 3.68 3.02
C ASN A 18 -21.21 4.63 1.84
N HIS A 19 -21.90 4.45 0.71
CA HIS A 19 -21.64 5.24 -0.52
C HIS A 19 -21.94 6.74 -0.36
N THR A 20 -22.71 7.13 0.65
CA THR A 20 -22.97 8.55 0.96
C THR A 20 -21.97 9.13 1.96
N TYR A 21 -21.09 8.32 2.56
CA TYR A 21 -20.21 8.74 3.65
C TYR A 21 -19.45 10.04 3.40
N TRP A 22 -18.84 10.18 2.22
CA TRP A 22 -18.09 11.39 1.84
C TRP A 22 -19.00 12.54 1.41
N LYS A 23 -20.09 12.22 0.70
CA LYS A 23 -21.13 13.18 0.31
C LYS A 23 -21.71 13.89 1.54
N ASP A 24 -22.08 13.12 2.56
CA ASP A 24 -22.68 13.62 3.80
C ASP A 24 -21.71 14.49 4.62
N ARG A 25 -20.40 14.40 4.34
CA ARG A 25 -19.33 15.18 4.97
C ARG A 25 -18.82 16.34 4.12
N GLY A 26 -19.40 16.55 2.94
CA GLY A 26 -18.95 17.59 2.01
C GLY A 26 -17.52 17.39 1.49
N VAL A 27 -17.01 16.15 1.48
CA VAL A 27 -15.68 15.82 0.98
C VAL A 27 -15.77 15.45 -0.49
N PRO A 28 -14.98 16.06 -1.41
CA PRO A 28 -14.90 15.62 -2.80
C PRO A 28 -14.52 14.14 -2.88
N PHE A 29 -15.19 13.34 -3.71
CA PHE A 29 -14.96 11.90 -3.76
C PHE A 29 -15.23 11.31 -5.15
N GLU A 30 -14.60 10.16 -5.43
CA GLU A 30 -14.86 9.40 -6.64
C GLU A 30 -16.05 8.47 -6.41
N GLU A 31 -17.07 8.55 -7.27
CA GLU A 31 -18.24 7.70 -7.16
C GLU A 31 -17.85 6.21 -7.26
N PRO A 32 -18.25 5.38 -6.27
CA PRO A 32 -17.88 3.97 -6.25
C PRO A 32 -18.62 3.16 -7.30
N VAL A 33 -17.92 2.26 -8.00
CA VAL A 33 -18.55 1.19 -8.76
C VAL A 33 -19.13 0.16 -7.80
N PHE A 34 -20.26 -0.44 -8.17
CA PHE A 34 -20.95 -1.45 -7.35
C PHE A 34 -19.98 -2.57 -6.90
N LEU A 35 -20.04 -2.94 -5.61
CA LEU A 35 -19.21 -3.92 -4.88
C LEU A 35 -17.74 -3.54 -4.67
N ALA A 36 -16.98 -3.29 -5.74
CA ALA A 36 -15.53 -3.10 -5.65
C ALA A 36 -15.08 -1.68 -5.24
N GLY A 37 -16.02 -0.72 -5.25
CA GLY A 37 -15.69 0.68 -5.07
C GLY A 37 -14.86 1.21 -6.23
N ASN A 38 -13.83 2.00 -5.93
CA ASN A 38 -13.02 2.65 -6.95
C ASN A 38 -11.85 1.79 -7.46
N LEU A 39 -11.68 0.55 -7.00
CA LEU A 39 -10.58 -0.34 -7.43
C LEU A 39 -10.99 -1.43 -8.44
N TRP A 40 -12.16 -1.31 -9.08
CA TRP A 40 -12.64 -2.33 -10.03
C TRP A 40 -11.65 -2.65 -11.17
N ASP A 41 -11.04 -1.62 -11.77
CA ASP A 41 -10.06 -1.81 -12.84
C ASP A 41 -8.77 -2.51 -12.36
N VAL A 42 -8.47 -2.42 -11.06
CA VAL A 42 -7.36 -3.13 -10.44
C VAL A 42 -7.72 -4.60 -10.23
N PHE A 43 -8.90 -4.89 -9.68
CA PHE A 43 -9.35 -6.26 -9.46
C PHE A 43 -9.57 -7.04 -10.76
N THR A 44 -10.01 -6.37 -11.82
CA THR A 44 -10.18 -6.99 -13.15
C THR A 44 -8.88 -7.07 -13.95
N GLY A 45 -7.74 -6.62 -13.40
CA GLY A 45 -6.45 -6.66 -14.06
C GLY A 45 -6.30 -5.66 -15.22
N LYS A 46 -7.29 -4.80 -15.47
CA LYS A 46 -7.25 -3.77 -16.52
C LYS A 46 -6.19 -2.71 -16.28
N ARG A 47 -5.87 -2.43 -15.00
CA ARG A 47 -4.86 -1.44 -14.63
C ARG A 47 -4.10 -1.84 -13.37
N GLN A 48 -2.78 -1.64 -13.41
CA GLN A 48 -1.93 -1.79 -12.22
C GLN A 48 -2.28 -0.75 -11.15
N ILE A 49 -2.24 -1.15 -9.87
CA ILE A 49 -2.75 -0.35 -8.74
C ILE A 49 -2.13 1.05 -8.62
N GLY A 50 -0.82 1.18 -8.79
CA GLY A 50 -0.12 2.46 -8.72
C GLY A 50 -0.53 3.41 -9.85
N LYS A 51 -0.63 2.90 -11.09
CA LYS A 51 -1.15 3.67 -12.23
C LYS A 51 -2.61 4.08 -12.01
N HIS A 52 -3.41 3.21 -11.39
CA HIS A 52 -4.81 3.49 -11.09
C HIS A 52 -4.98 4.59 -10.05
N LEU A 53 -4.26 4.51 -8.94
CA LEU A 53 -4.25 5.55 -7.92
C LEU A 53 -3.71 6.87 -8.48
N GLY A 54 -2.69 6.84 -9.34
CA GLY A 54 -2.19 8.02 -10.04
C GLY A 54 -3.24 8.66 -10.96
N HIS A 55 -4.02 7.85 -11.67
CA HIS A 55 -5.13 8.32 -12.49
C HIS A 55 -6.23 8.97 -11.64
N LEU A 56 -6.63 8.35 -10.52
CA LEU A 56 -7.59 8.95 -9.60
C LEU A 56 -7.06 10.29 -9.04
N TYR A 57 -5.79 10.31 -8.65
CA TYR A 57 -5.12 11.53 -8.17
C TYR A 57 -5.13 12.66 -9.20
N SER A 58 -4.97 12.35 -10.50
CA SER A 58 -4.93 13.35 -11.56
C SER A 58 -6.28 13.95 -11.93
N LYS A 59 -7.40 13.32 -11.53
CA LYS A 59 -8.76 13.86 -11.79
C LYS A 59 -9.06 15.13 -10.99
N TYR A 60 -8.37 15.35 -9.88
CA TYR A 60 -8.63 16.46 -8.97
C TYR A 60 -7.69 17.64 -9.24
N PRO A 61 -8.20 18.89 -9.23
CA PRO A 61 -7.39 20.11 -9.29
C PRO A 61 -6.24 20.11 -8.28
N ARG A 62 -5.09 20.72 -8.60
CA ARG A 62 -3.88 20.64 -7.76
C ARG A 62 -4.07 21.16 -6.33
N ASP A 63 -4.96 22.12 -6.16
CA ASP A 63 -5.33 22.75 -4.89
C ASP A 63 -6.28 21.91 -4.03
N THR A 64 -6.89 20.85 -4.58
CA THR A 64 -7.73 19.94 -3.78
C THR A 64 -6.87 19.17 -2.76
N PRO A 65 -7.02 19.41 -1.45
CA PRO A 65 -6.09 18.95 -0.43
C PRO A 65 -6.24 17.46 -0.08
N TYR A 66 -7.43 16.89 -0.32
CA TYR A 66 -7.76 15.50 -0.13
C TYR A 66 -9.04 15.15 -0.90
N PHE A 67 -9.27 13.86 -1.14
CA PHE A 67 -10.52 13.36 -1.70
C PHE A 67 -10.83 11.95 -1.18
N GLY A 68 -12.11 11.59 -1.19
CA GLY A 68 -12.60 10.29 -0.78
C GLY A 68 -12.56 9.25 -1.90
N ILE A 69 -12.21 8.02 -1.54
CA ILE A 69 -12.43 6.83 -2.36
C ILE A 69 -13.11 5.75 -1.50
N TYR A 70 -13.47 4.66 -2.14
CA TYR A 70 -14.07 3.47 -1.57
C TYR A 70 -13.29 2.25 -2.03
N ILE A 71 -12.90 1.39 -1.09
CA ILE A 71 -12.28 0.10 -1.38
C ILE A 71 -13.13 -0.96 -0.68
N MET A 72 -13.72 -1.88 -1.45
CA MET A 72 -14.63 -2.92 -0.94
C MET A 72 -15.72 -2.36 0.00
N GLY A 73 -16.37 -1.26 -0.41
CA GLY A 73 -17.45 -0.61 0.34
C GLY A 73 -17.01 0.16 1.61
N ARG A 74 -15.72 0.21 1.93
CA ARG A 74 -15.19 1.01 3.03
C ARG A 74 -14.67 2.37 2.51
N PRO A 75 -14.99 3.49 3.18
CA PRO A 75 -14.47 4.80 2.79
C PRO A 75 -12.99 4.94 3.16
N TYR A 76 -12.19 5.50 2.26
CA TYR A 76 -10.78 5.86 2.44
C TYR A 76 -10.55 7.30 2.02
N LEU A 77 -9.67 8.00 2.74
CA LEU A 77 -9.29 9.37 2.42
C LEU A 77 -7.91 9.38 1.76
N VAL A 78 -7.82 9.94 0.56
CA VAL A 78 -6.57 10.16 -0.15
C VAL A 78 -6.08 11.56 0.20
N LEU A 79 -4.94 11.65 0.89
CA LEU A 79 -4.31 12.90 1.28
C LEU A 79 -3.39 13.41 0.17
N ARG A 80 -3.49 14.70 -0.16
CA ARG A 80 -2.67 15.35 -1.22
C ARG A 80 -1.87 16.53 -0.69
N ASN A 81 -2.38 17.22 0.33
CA ASN A 81 -1.70 18.35 0.94
C ASN A 81 -0.58 17.89 1.91
N PRO A 82 0.68 18.35 1.73
CA PRO A 82 1.81 17.96 2.59
C PRO A 82 1.62 18.24 4.08
N GLU A 83 0.97 19.34 4.45
CA GLU A 83 0.73 19.68 5.86
C GLU A 83 -0.27 18.72 6.51
N ILE A 84 -1.28 18.25 5.76
CA ILE A 84 -2.20 17.23 6.24
C ILE A 84 -1.50 15.87 6.36
N ILE A 85 -0.66 15.52 5.38
CA ILE A 85 0.15 14.30 5.42
C ILE A 85 1.08 14.32 6.64
N LYS A 86 1.77 15.44 6.89
CA LYS A 86 2.62 15.63 8.08
C LYS A 86 1.82 15.53 9.37
N SER A 87 0.60 16.06 9.39
CA SER A 87 -0.30 15.94 10.55
C SER A 87 -0.59 14.48 10.85
N VAL A 88 -1.03 13.70 9.86
CA VAL A 88 -1.39 12.28 10.02
C VAL A 88 -0.17 11.38 10.31
N THR A 89 0.95 11.63 9.64
CA THR A 89 2.13 10.72 9.69
C THR A 89 3.13 11.06 10.77
N ILE A 90 3.09 12.28 11.33
CA ILE A 90 4.08 12.76 12.32
C ILE A 90 3.38 13.33 13.55
N ARG A 91 2.62 14.42 13.41
CA ARG A 91 2.11 15.18 14.57
C ARG A 91 1.10 14.37 15.38
N ASP A 92 0.15 13.78 14.68
CA ASP A 92 -1.01 13.09 15.23
C ASP A 92 -0.92 11.57 15.01
N PHE A 93 0.31 11.05 14.79
CA PHE A 93 0.59 9.66 14.43
C PHE A 93 -0.02 8.65 15.41
N SER A 94 -0.14 8.98 16.70
CA SER A 94 -0.76 8.10 17.70
C SER A 94 -2.23 7.78 17.43
N ASN A 95 -2.91 8.55 16.59
CA ASN A 95 -4.28 8.26 16.14
C ASN A 95 -4.33 7.40 14.86
N PHE A 96 -3.19 7.22 14.19
CA PHE A 96 -3.05 6.60 12.87
C PHE A 96 -1.87 5.61 12.81
N ASP A 97 -1.56 4.99 13.94
CA ASP A 97 -0.37 4.18 14.14
C ASP A 97 -0.47 2.78 13.51
N ASP A 98 -1.70 2.30 13.31
CA ASP A 98 -2.02 1.04 12.63
C ASP A 98 -2.29 1.20 11.13
N ARG A 99 -1.88 0.18 10.36
CA ARG A 99 -2.09 0.12 8.90
C ARG A 99 -3.38 -0.61 8.56
N THR A 100 -4.04 -0.20 7.48
CA THR A 100 -5.33 -0.78 7.02
C THR A 100 -5.32 -2.31 6.87
N PHE A 101 -4.22 -2.87 6.37
CA PHE A 101 -4.08 -4.31 6.14
C PHE A 101 -3.51 -5.06 7.35
N ALA A 102 -3.49 -4.43 8.53
CA ALA A 102 -2.97 -5.06 9.73
C ALA A 102 -3.77 -6.32 10.08
N CYS A 103 -3.08 -7.46 10.02
CA CYS A 103 -3.63 -8.79 10.24
C CYS A 103 -3.65 -9.13 11.74
N ASP A 104 -4.68 -9.86 12.16
CA ASP A 104 -4.71 -10.44 13.50
C ASP A 104 -3.74 -11.64 13.55
N VAL A 105 -2.81 -11.62 14.51
CA VAL A 105 -1.85 -12.70 14.73
C VAL A 105 -2.55 -14.04 14.98
N ASN A 106 -3.74 -14.03 15.57
CA ASN A 106 -4.51 -15.25 15.82
C ASN A 106 -5.14 -15.82 14.54
N ALA A 107 -5.39 -14.98 13.53
CA ALA A 107 -5.94 -15.40 12.25
C ALA A 107 -4.84 -15.90 11.29
N ASP A 108 -3.70 -15.22 11.26
CA ASP A 108 -2.51 -15.61 10.50
C ASP A 108 -1.24 -15.25 11.31
N PRO A 109 -0.67 -16.20 12.05
CA PRO A 109 0.54 -15.94 12.85
C PRO A 109 1.75 -15.56 12.01
N MET A 110 1.85 -16.02 10.76
CA MET A 110 3.00 -15.72 9.91
C MET A 110 2.95 -14.26 9.45
N THR A 111 1.80 -13.83 8.93
CA THR A 111 1.61 -12.46 8.42
C THR A 111 1.45 -11.45 9.56
N GLY A 112 0.74 -11.81 10.63
CA GLY A 112 0.52 -10.96 11.80
C GLY A 112 1.81 -10.62 12.56
N ASN A 113 2.81 -11.50 12.53
CA ASN A 113 4.13 -11.25 13.13
C ASN A 113 5.09 -10.46 12.20
N SER A 114 4.66 -10.09 10.99
CA SER A 114 5.46 -9.24 10.09
C SER A 114 5.44 -7.78 10.54
N LEU A 115 6.61 -7.16 10.69
CA LEU A 115 6.75 -5.74 11.06
C LEU A 115 5.95 -4.79 10.13
N PHE A 116 5.70 -5.18 8.89
CA PHE A 116 4.99 -4.32 7.94
C PHE A 116 3.47 -4.29 8.13
N ILE A 117 2.94 -5.23 8.91
CA ILE A 117 1.51 -5.52 9.06
C ILE A 117 1.08 -5.55 10.53
N MET A 118 2.01 -5.80 11.45
CA MET A 118 1.78 -5.81 12.90
C MET A 118 1.11 -4.55 13.42
N ARG A 119 0.25 -4.69 14.43
CA ARG A 119 -0.42 -3.58 15.13
C ARG A 119 0.40 -3.06 16.31
N ASN A 120 0.08 -1.85 16.76
CA ASN A 120 0.58 -1.34 18.02
C ASN A 120 -0.06 -2.08 19.21
N PRO A 121 0.67 -2.28 20.33
CA PRO A 121 2.01 -1.77 20.63
C PRO A 121 3.18 -2.67 20.13
N ASP A 122 2.91 -3.89 19.66
CA ASP A 122 3.93 -4.87 19.29
C ASP A 122 4.84 -4.36 18.17
N TRP A 123 4.27 -3.69 17.17
CA TRP A 123 5.01 -3.05 16.09
C TRP A 123 6.09 -2.12 16.63
N LYS A 124 5.73 -1.27 17.60
CA LYS A 124 6.66 -0.29 18.20
C LYS A 124 7.79 -1.00 18.94
N ASN A 125 7.48 -2.08 19.64
CA ASN A 125 8.46 -2.89 20.37
C ASN A 125 9.48 -3.55 19.42
N ILE A 126 9.02 -4.20 18.36
CA ILE A 126 9.90 -4.86 17.39
C ILE A 126 10.69 -3.81 16.58
N ARG A 127 10.05 -2.71 16.16
CA ARG A 127 10.72 -1.62 15.45
C ARG A 127 11.88 -1.05 16.27
N ASN A 128 11.69 -0.83 17.57
CA ASN A 128 12.74 -0.31 18.46
C ASN A 128 13.94 -1.28 18.56
N LYS A 129 13.69 -2.60 18.53
CA LYS A 129 14.76 -3.62 18.55
C LYS A 129 15.53 -3.71 17.23
N LEU A 130 14.86 -3.49 16.09
CA LEU A 130 15.47 -3.60 14.76
C LEU A 130 16.17 -2.30 14.30
N THR A 131 15.71 -1.14 14.74
CA THR A 131 16.25 0.17 14.34
C THR A 131 17.78 0.28 14.48
N PRO A 132 18.44 -0.22 15.56
CA PRO A 132 19.89 -0.15 15.71
C PRO A 132 20.70 -0.88 14.62
N ILE A 133 20.10 -1.85 13.92
CA ILE A 133 20.74 -2.62 12.84
C ILE A 133 20.96 -1.74 11.61
N PHE A 134 20.11 -0.74 11.39
CA PHE A 134 20.12 0.13 10.20
C PHE A 134 20.81 1.48 10.45
N THR A 135 21.67 1.58 11.46
CA THR A 135 22.46 2.79 11.71
C THR A 135 23.50 3.00 10.59
N SER A 136 23.89 4.27 10.35
CA SER A 136 24.89 4.59 9.32
C SER A 136 26.22 3.85 9.52
N GLY A 137 26.61 3.57 10.77
CA GLY A 137 27.81 2.79 11.07
C GLY A 137 27.69 1.33 10.61
N LYS A 138 26.57 0.67 10.92
CA LYS A 138 26.30 -0.71 10.48
C LYS A 138 26.17 -0.81 8.97
N LEU A 139 25.47 0.12 8.33
CA LEU A 139 25.36 0.18 6.87
C LEU A 139 26.72 0.37 6.19
N LYS A 140 27.62 1.20 6.75
CA LYS A 140 28.98 1.35 6.23
C LYS A 140 29.78 0.04 6.27
N MET A 141 29.56 -0.79 7.29
CA MET A 141 30.22 -2.11 7.38
C MET A 141 29.75 -3.06 6.27
N MET A 142 28.51 -2.93 5.79
CA MET A 142 27.97 -3.77 4.71
C MET A 142 28.49 -3.39 3.31
N ILE A 143 29.09 -2.21 3.13
CA ILE A 143 29.57 -1.72 1.82
C ILE A 143 30.56 -2.71 1.18
N ASN A 144 31.40 -3.37 1.97
CA ASN A 144 32.36 -4.34 1.44
C ASN A 144 31.68 -5.57 0.83
N ILE A 145 30.58 -6.04 1.44
CA ILE A 145 29.76 -7.13 0.91
C ILE A 145 29.06 -6.66 -0.37
N MET A 146 28.43 -5.48 -0.36
CA MET A 146 27.80 -4.89 -1.55
C MET A 146 28.77 -4.81 -2.73
N LYS A 147 30.00 -4.34 -2.50
CA LYS A 147 31.05 -4.27 -3.53
C LYS A 147 31.42 -5.63 -4.09
N LYS A 148 31.50 -6.66 -3.23
CA LYS A 148 31.78 -8.03 -3.65
C LYS A 148 30.65 -8.56 -4.56
N CYS A 149 29.40 -8.48 -4.11
CA CYS A 149 28.24 -8.91 -4.90
C CYS A 149 28.15 -8.13 -6.22
N SER A 150 28.48 -6.84 -6.22
CA SER A 150 28.49 -6.02 -7.45
C SER A 150 29.58 -6.45 -8.43
N LYS A 151 30.73 -6.94 -7.95
CA LYS A 151 31.79 -7.46 -8.81
C LYS A 151 31.41 -8.82 -9.41
N GLU A 152 30.75 -9.67 -8.62
CA GLU A 152 30.21 -10.96 -9.08
C GLU A 152 29.12 -10.74 -10.14
N MET A 153 28.21 -9.79 -9.92
CA MET A 153 27.21 -9.39 -10.92
C MET A 153 27.85 -8.86 -12.22
N GLN A 154 28.89 -8.04 -12.13
CA GLN A 154 29.62 -7.56 -13.33
C GLN A 154 30.25 -8.71 -14.09
N THR A 155 30.87 -9.66 -13.38
CA THR A 155 31.46 -10.86 -14.00
C THR A 155 30.40 -11.70 -14.69
N TYR A 156 29.26 -11.92 -14.02
CA TYR A 156 28.11 -12.63 -14.60
C TYR A 156 27.62 -11.97 -15.89
N LEU A 157 27.44 -10.64 -15.88
CA LEU A 157 27.01 -9.88 -17.06
C LEU A 157 28.03 -9.90 -18.20
N GLY A 158 29.33 -9.99 -17.90
CA GLY A 158 30.39 -10.10 -18.90
C GLY A 158 30.27 -11.35 -19.80
N GLY A 159 29.53 -12.38 -19.36
CA GLY A 159 29.24 -13.58 -20.17
C GLY A 159 28.15 -13.39 -21.23
N PHE A 160 27.48 -12.23 -21.27
CA PHE A 160 26.33 -11.96 -22.13
C PHE A 160 26.61 -10.89 -23.19
N ASP A 161 27.86 -10.74 -23.65
CA ASP A 161 28.23 -9.70 -24.62
C ASP A 161 27.36 -9.75 -25.90
N GLY A 162 26.78 -8.61 -26.26
CA GLY A 162 25.83 -8.46 -27.38
C GLY A 162 24.46 -9.12 -27.20
N GLN A 163 24.16 -9.73 -26.04
CA GLN A 163 22.89 -10.42 -25.80
C GLN A 163 21.89 -9.53 -25.05
N VAL A 164 20.61 -9.74 -25.34
CA VAL A 164 19.52 -9.11 -24.56
C VAL A 164 19.39 -9.83 -23.23
N VAL A 165 19.55 -9.09 -22.14
CA VAL A 165 19.42 -9.61 -20.78
C VAL A 165 18.20 -9.00 -20.10
N GLU A 166 17.47 -9.83 -19.35
CA GLU A 166 16.33 -9.39 -18.56
C GLU A 166 16.83 -8.74 -17.25
N VAL A 167 16.63 -7.43 -17.11
CA VAL A 167 17.21 -6.63 -16.02
C VAL A 167 16.61 -7.00 -14.67
N LYS A 168 15.33 -7.38 -14.60
CA LYS A 168 14.68 -7.73 -13.34
C LYS A 168 15.27 -9.02 -12.77
N GLU A 169 15.65 -9.99 -13.59
CA GLU A 169 16.30 -11.24 -13.18
C GLU A 169 17.70 -10.95 -12.63
N VAL A 170 18.49 -10.13 -13.32
CA VAL A 170 19.82 -9.72 -12.86
C VAL A 170 19.73 -8.98 -11.53
N ALA A 171 18.81 -8.03 -11.42
CA ALA A 171 18.58 -7.29 -10.19
C ALA A 171 18.12 -8.21 -9.05
N ALA A 172 17.24 -9.18 -9.34
CA ALA A 172 16.79 -10.15 -8.35
C ALA A 172 17.93 -11.04 -7.85
N LYS A 173 18.82 -11.50 -8.73
CA LYS A 173 20.03 -12.26 -8.36
C LYS A 173 20.92 -11.43 -7.43
N TYR A 174 21.26 -10.20 -7.83
CA TYR A 174 22.07 -9.30 -7.00
C TYR A 174 21.45 -9.02 -5.62
N MET A 175 20.15 -8.73 -5.58
CA MET A 175 19.45 -8.44 -4.32
C MET A 175 19.27 -9.66 -3.43
N THR A 176 19.39 -10.88 -3.97
CA THR A 176 19.35 -12.12 -3.19
C THR A 176 20.72 -12.45 -2.59
N ASP A 177 21.81 -12.11 -3.30
CA ASP A 177 23.18 -12.30 -2.82
C ASP A 177 23.60 -11.26 -1.76
N LEU A 178 22.92 -10.11 -1.73
CA LEU A 178 23.15 -9.01 -0.77
C LEU A 178 22.36 -9.19 0.53
#